data_AF-A0A0F9DC78-F1
#
_entry.id   AF-A0A0F9DC78-F1
#
_cell.length_a   1.000
_cell.length_b   1.000
_cell.length_c   1.000
_cell.angle_alpha   90.00
_cell.angle_beta   90.00
_cell.angle_gamma   90.00
#
_symmetry.space_group_name_H-M   'P 1'
#
loop_
_entity.id
_entity.type
_entity.pdbx_description
1 polymer ?
#
loop_
_entity_poly.entity_id
_entity_poly.type
_entity_poly.pdbx_seq_one_letter_code
_entity_poly.pdbx_strand_id
1 'polypeptide(L)'
;VNEHVPRPWAARRFWDDGSFDSQHSMIARQAALGLRVQVGSVPGEEDGSAHLLVPADKNIFFQALDANFMEVQRERTFVNYRPGEVRSCIGCHEKAQELSTTQSALPTAVTREPDVPGPLPGEKTGARPLHYPTDVQPVWDAHCVKCHGGEKTEGELNLTGELTTHFCRSYEELMDRRLLSVIGEIYPKAGNNHYLPPYTLGSHASKLIEILRKGHYEVELSPAEWVRVCAWVDSNGQYYGTYYGRKHIKHEAHPNFRPVPTFENARATVAPVPDDQR
;
A
#
# COMPACT_ATOMS: atom_id res chain seq x y z
N VAL A 1 1.61 3.59 9.93
CA VAL A 1 3.07 3.64 9.75
C VAL A 1 3.47 2.65 8.69
N ASN A 2 4.24 3.09 7.70
CA ASN A 2 4.64 2.26 6.57
C ASN A 2 6.13 2.40 6.30
N GLU A 3 6.71 1.38 5.68
CA GLU A 3 8.10 1.39 5.21
C GLU A 3 8.12 1.37 3.68
N HIS A 4 8.93 2.25 3.09
CA HIS A 4 9.30 2.21 1.68
C HIS A 4 10.58 1.38 1.52
N VAL A 5 10.41 0.11 1.17
CA VAL A 5 11.52 -0.84 1.03
C VAL A 5 12.29 -0.56 -0.26
N PRO A 6 13.58 -0.23 -0.21
CA PRO A 6 14.38 -0.05 -1.41
C PRO A 6 14.61 -1.40 -2.10
N ARG A 7 14.57 -1.41 -3.44
CA ARG A 7 14.88 -2.62 -4.21
C ARG A 7 16.33 -3.05 -3.97
N PRO A 8 16.59 -4.24 -3.39
CA PRO A 8 17.94 -4.70 -3.16
C PRO A 8 18.60 -5.15 -4.47
N TRP A 9 19.94 -5.11 -4.52
CA TRP A 9 20.68 -5.63 -5.67
C TRP A 9 20.39 -7.11 -5.93
N ALA A 10 20.20 -7.89 -4.87
CA ALA A 10 19.83 -9.30 -4.95
C ALA A 10 18.45 -9.54 -5.59
N ALA A 11 17.60 -8.53 -5.76
CA ALA A 11 16.35 -8.67 -6.51
C ALA A 11 16.51 -8.42 -8.01
N ARG A 12 17.70 -7.99 -8.48
CA ARG A 12 17.97 -7.79 -9.91
C ARG A 12 17.80 -9.11 -10.67
N ARG A 13 17.06 -9.08 -11.77
CA ARG A 13 16.97 -10.16 -12.75
C ARG A 13 17.73 -9.73 -14.01
N PHE A 14 18.47 -10.66 -14.62
CA PHE A 14 19.28 -10.41 -15.81
C PHE A 14 18.58 -10.88 -17.11
N TRP A 15 17.30 -11.27 -17.02
CA TRP A 15 16.49 -11.77 -18.14
C TRP A 15 15.26 -10.88 -18.37
N ASP A 16 14.86 -10.76 -19.64
CA ASP A 16 13.93 -9.73 -20.15
C ASP A 16 12.46 -9.88 -19.71
N ASP A 17 12.07 -11.02 -19.15
CA ASP A 17 10.68 -11.35 -18.82
C ASP A 17 10.24 -10.91 -17.42
N GLY A 18 11.16 -10.42 -16.60
CA GLY A 18 10.92 -9.97 -15.23
C GLY A 18 10.67 -8.47 -15.11
N SER A 19 10.74 -7.73 -16.23
CA SER A 19 10.47 -6.31 -16.27
C SER A 19 9.09 -6.02 -16.83
N PHE A 20 8.49 -4.94 -16.35
CA PHE A 20 7.33 -4.33 -16.96
C PHE A 20 7.50 -2.84 -16.79
N ASP A 21 7.35 -2.12 -17.90
CA ASP A 21 7.62 -0.69 -17.93
C ASP A 21 9.06 -0.39 -17.46
N SER A 22 9.29 0.68 -16.70
CA SER A 22 10.61 1.01 -16.14
C SER A 22 11.02 0.17 -14.91
N GLN A 23 10.21 -0.83 -14.50
CA GLN A 23 10.50 -1.65 -13.33
C GLN A 23 11.31 -2.91 -13.70
N HIS A 24 12.54 -3.01 -13.21
CA HIS A 24 13.38 -4.21 -13.34
C HIS A 24 13.01 -5.35 -12.37
N SER A 25 12.22 -5.06 -11.34
CA SER A 25 11.51 -6.05 -10.54
C SER A 25 10.13 -5.47 -10.26
N MET A 26 9.16 -5.97 -11.01
CA MET A 26 7.79 -5.48 -11.04
C MET A 26 7.07 -5.73 -9.71
N ILE A 27 6.49 -4.65 -9.18
CA ILE A 27 5.63 -4.69 -7.99
C ILE A 27 4.21 -4.18 -8.26
N ALA A 28 4.01 -3.39 -9.32
CA ALA A 28 2.73 -2.81 -9.68
C ALA A 28 2.64 -2.54 -11.19
N ARG A 29 1.44 -2.23 -11.70
CA ARG A 29 1.21 -1.72 -13.04
C ARG A 29 1.15 -0.19 -13.00
N GLN A 30 2.17 0.49 -13.52
CA GLN A 30 2.21 1.95 -13.77
C GLN A 30 2.00 2.89 -12.56
N ALA A 31 1.90 2.37 -11.33
CA ALA A 31 1.64 3.14 -10.12
C ALA A 31 2.86 3.24 -9.20
N ALA A 32 2.99 2.34 -8.22
CA ALA A 32 4.10 2.32 -7.26
C ALA A 32 5.44 1.95 -7.92
N LEU A 33 6.48 2.76 -7.70
CA LEU A 33 7.85 2.50 -8.14
C LEU A 33 8.64 1.70 -7.09
N GLY A 34 8.32 1.89 -5.81
CA GLY A 34 8.98 1.17 -4.72
C GLY A 34 8.01 0.48 -3.77
N LEU A 35 8.50 -0.60 -3.18
CA LEU A 35 7.70 -1.53 -2.41
C LEU A 35 7.30 -0.89 -1.09
N ARG A 36 6.01 -0.93 -0.78
CA ARG A 36 5.46 -0.50 0.49
C ARG A 36 5.08 -1.70 1.34
N VAL A 37 5.46 -1.65 2.61
CA VAL A 37 5.01 -2.61 3.63
C VAL A 37 4.42 -1.86 4.81
N GLN A 38 3.42 -2.45 5.45
CA GLN A 38 2.79 -1.91 6.64
C GLN A 38 3.62 -2.31 7.86
N VAL A 39 3.98 -1.35 8.69
CA VAL A 39 4.61 -1.60 9.99
C VAL A 39 3.53 -1.77 11.07
N GLY A 40 2.47 -0.96 10.98
CA GLY A 40 1.30 -1.02 11.86
C GLY A 40 0.60 0.33 11.96
N SER A 41 -0.46 0.38 12.76
CA SER A 41 -1.25 1.58 13.07
C SER A 41 -1.17 1.95 14.54
N VAL A 42 -1.31 3.24 14.85
CA VAL A 42 -1.47 3.75 16.21
C VAL A 42 -2.73 4.61 16.25
N PRO A 43 -3.46 4.65 17.37
CA PRO A 43 -4.55 5.61 17.53
C PRO A 43 -4.01 7.05 17.54
N GLY A 44 -4.79 7.97 16.98
CA GLY A 44 -4.57 9.41 17.16
C GLY A 44 -5.38 9.91 18.35
N GLU A 45 -4.92 10.99 18.98
CA GLU A 45 -5.67 11.69 20.02
C GLU A 45 -6.76 12.59 19.43
N GLU A 46 -7.74 12.99 20.25
CA GLU A 46 -8.80 13.91 19.84
C GLU A 46 -8.27 15.28 19.39
N ASP A 47 -7.13 15.72 19.92
CA ASP A 47 -6.45 16.96 19.52
C ASP A 47 -5.58 16.81 18.26
N GLY A 48 -5.60 15.63 17.62
CA GLY A 48 -4.85 15.31 16.41
C GLY A 48 -3.39 14.93 16.64
N SER A 49 -2.92 14.91 17.90
CA SER A 49 -1.56 14.52 18.23
C SER A 49 -1.35 13.00 18.21
N ALA A 50 -0.11 12.58 17.97
CA ALA A 50 0.31 11.18 18.05
C ALA A 50 1.75 11.08 18.55
N HIS A 51 2.03 10.06 19.36
CA HIS A 51 3.35 9.77 19.91
C HIS A 51 3.58 8.27 19.81
N LEU A 52 4.58 7.84 19.04
CA LEU A 52 4.72 6.45 18.62
C LEU A 52 6.17 6.06 18.38
N LEU A 53 6.44 4.76 18.55
CA LEU A 53 7.70 4.15 18.14
C LEU A 53 7.70 3.83 16.66
N VAL A 54 8.87 3.95 16.04
CA VAL A 54 9.09 3.61 14.63
C VAL A 54 10.36 2.77 14.47
N PRO A 55 10.45 1.94 13.41
CA PRO A 55 11.67 1.20 13.13
C PRO A 55 12.85 2.14 12.84
N ALA A 56 13.96 1.95 13.55
CA ALA A 56 15.21 2.65 13.27
C ALA A 56 15.88 2.13 11.99
N ASP A 57 16.65 2.99 11.32
CA ASP A 57 17.42 2.70 10.10
C ASP A 57 16.55 2.15 8.95
N LYS A 58 15.28 2.59 8.88
CA LYS A 58 14.32 2.28 7.83
C LYS A 58 13.77 3.54 7.18
N ASN A 59 13.35 3.42 5.92
CA ASN A 59 12.66 4.47 5.18
C ASN A 59 11.19 4.46 5.56
N ILE A 60 10.82 5.20 6.61
CA ILE A 60 9.46 5.21 7.14
C ILE A 60 8.69 6.39 6.56
N PHE A 61 7.40 6.19 6.31
CA PHE A 61 6.47 7.28 5.98
C PHE A 61 5.15 7.08 6.72
N PHE A 62 4.46 8.19 6.98
CA PHE A 62 3.20 8.17 7.71
C PHE A 62 1.99 8.39 6.80
N GLN A 63 0.87 7.80 7.22
CA GLN A 63 -0.46 8.04 6.66
C GLN A 63 -1.39 8.36 7.83
N ALA A 64 -2.04 9.51 7.77
CA ALA A 64 -3.16 9.83 8.65
C ALA A 64 -4.41 9.16 8.08
N LEU A 65 -5.16 8.45 8.93
CA LEU A 65 -6.36 7.72 8.54
C LEU A 65 -7.59 8.33 9.24
N ASP A 66 -8.75 8.26 8.59
CA ASP A 66 -10.03 8.59 9.23
C ASP A 66 -10.62 7.39 10.00
N ALA A 67 -11.80 7.59 10.60
CA ALA A 67 -12.50 6.56 11.36
C ALA A 67 -12.90 5.32 10.53
N ASN A 68 -12.89 5.40 9.19
CA ASN A 68 -13.14 4.29 8.28
C ASN A 68 -11.84 3.67 7.75
N PHE A 69 -10.68 4.01 8.34
CA PHE A 69 -9.36 3.56 7.93
C PHE A 69 -9.00 3.95 6.48
N MET A 70 -9.58 5.04 5.97
CA MET A 70 -9.20 5.62 4.68
C MET A 70 -8.14 6.70 4.89
N GLU A 71 -7.15 6.74 4.01
CA GLU A 71 -6.14 7.80 4.05
C GLU A 71 -6.74 9.20 3.89
N VAL A 72 -6.45 10.05 4.87
CA VAL A 72 -6.65 11.50 4.82
C VAL A 72 -5.46 12.19 4.16
N GLN A 73 -4.24 11.82 4.55
CA GLN A 73 -3.01 12.41 4.03
C GLN A 73 -1.84 11.46 4.20
N ARG A 74 -0.94 11.43 3.21
CA ARG A 74 0.32 10.67 3.29
C ARG A 74 1.54 11.56 3.16
N GLU A 75 2.61 11.17 3.86
CA GLU A 75 3.94 11.58 3.49
C GLU A 75 4.32 10.93 2.14
N ARG A 76 4.62 11.76 1.14
CA ARG A 76 5.04 11.30 -0.20
C ARG A 76 6.56 11.20 -0.35
N THR A 77 7.27 11.41 0.76
CA THR A 77 8.68 11.10 0.97
C THR A 77 8.77 10.16 2.17
N PHE A 78 9.96 9.69 2.49
CA PHE A 78 10.23 8.98 3.72
C PHE A 78 11.17 9.78 4.61
N VAL A 79 11.15 9.45 5.90
CA VAL A 79 12.06 9.89 6.94
C VAL A 79 12.82 8.69 7.51
N ASN A 80 13.99 8.96 8.08
CA ASN A 80 14.81 7.97 8.76
C ASN A 80 15.07 8.43 10.19
N TYR A 81 15.14 7.45 11.10
CA TYR A 81 15.44 7.62 12.51
C TYR A 81 16.62 6.73 12.89
N ARG A 82 17.51 7.22 13.75
CA ARG A 82 18.55 6.42 14.40
C ARG A 82 18.02 5.74 15.68
N PRO A 83 18.64 4.64 16.14
CA PRO A 83 18.28 4.04 17.41
C PRO A 83 18.32 5.06 18.56
N GLY A 84 17.21 5.20 19.29
CA GLY A 84 17.06 6.16 20.39
C GLY A 84 16.81 7.62 19.97
N GLU A 85 16.73 7.92 18.67
CA GLU A 85 16.38 9.26 18.20
C GLU A 85 14.92 9.59 18.50
N VAL A 86 14.68 10.79 19.03
CA VAL A 86 13.34 11.36 19.21
C VAL A 86 13.23 12.59 18.32
N ARG A 87 12.16 12.65 17.51
CA ARG A 87 11.84 13.79 16.65
C ARG A 87 10.37 14.14 16.81
N SER A 88 10.06 15.43 16.76
CA SER A 88 8.69 15.93 16.69
C SER A 88 8.45 16.65 15.37
N CYS A 89 7.22 16.52 14.87
CA CYS A 89 6.70 17.31 13.76
C CYS A 89 5.58 18.20 14.33
N ILE A 90 5.49 19.44 13.83
CA ILE A 90 4.43 20.37 14.27
C ILE A 90 3.08 20.11 13.60
N GLY A 91 3.09 19.45 12.44
CA GLY A 91 1.91 19.12 11.65
C GLY A 91 2.29 18.31 10.41
N CYS A 92 1.29 17.86 9.65
CA CYS A 92 1.49 17.05 8.45
C CYS A 92 1.97 17.92 7.26
N HIS A 93 3.27 18.20 7.21
CA HIS A 93 3.93 19.08 6.21
C HIS A 93 3.68 20.59 6.43
N GLU A 94 3.39 20.96 7.67
CA GLU A 94 3.28 22.35 8.11
C GLU A 94 4.67 22.97 8.31
N LYS A 95 4.85 24.24 7.93
CA LYS A 95 6.11 24.97 8.16
C LYS A 95 6.05 25.75 9.46
N ALA A 96 7.20 25.92 10.11
CA ALA A 96 7.30 26.70 11.34
C ALA A 96 6.80 28.15 11.17
N GLN A 97 6.90 28.72 9.96
CA GLN A 97 6.38 30.06 9.64
C GLN A 97 4.86 30.11 9.42
N GLU A 98 4.23 28.95 9.22
CA GLU A 98 2.78 28.82 9.01
C GLU A 98 2.03 28.57 10.34
N LEU A 99 2.78 28.41 11.45
CA LEU A 99 2.25 28.27 12.79
C LEU A 99 1.38 29.48 13.18
N SER A 100 0.14 29.21 13.57
CA SER A 100 -0.65 30.17 14.34
C SER A 100 -0.05 30.29 15.74
N THR A 101 0.20 31.50 16.21
CA THR A 101 0.73 31.81 17.56
C THR A 101 -0.23 31.43 18.71
N THR A 102 -1.30 30.68 18.42
CA THR A 102 -2.42 30.38 19.33
C THR A 102 -2.39 28.96 19.92
N GLN A 103 -1.50 28.06 19.50
CA GLN A 103 -1.34 26.75 20.15
C GLN A 103 -0.45 26.86 21.40
N SER A 104 -1.06 27.20 22.54
CA SER A 104 -0.39 27.23 23.86
C SER A 104 -0.52 25.94 24.68
N ALA A 105 -1.32 24.97 24.23
CA ALA A 105 -1.49 23.70 24.95
C ALA A 105 -0.45 22.66 24.50
N LEU A 106 0.13 21.94 25.46
CA LEU A 106 0.96 20.77 25.18
C LEU A 106 0.10 19.69 24.51
N PRO A 107 0.55 19.07 23.40
CA PRO A 107 -0.20 17.98 22.77
C PRO A 107 -0.44 16.81 23.73
N THR A 108 -1.63 16.23 23.68
CA THR A 108 -2.03 15.14 24.59
C THR A 108 -1.09 13.94 24.48
N ALA A 109 -0.70 13.56 23.26
CA ALA A 109 0.12 12.38 23.03
C ALA A 109 1.52 12.45 23.68
N VAL A 110 2.10 13.65 23.86
CA VAL A 110 3.44 13.79 24.48
C VAL A 110 3.42 13.64 26.00
N THR A 111 2.22 13.61 26.62
CA THR A 111 2.08 13.44 28.07
C THR A 111 2.13 11.98 28.52
N ARG A 112 2.19 11.03 27.56
CA ARG A 112 2.22 9.58 27.79
C ARG A 112 3.32 8.91 26.98
N GLU A 113 3.60 7.66 27.34
CA GLU A 113 4.54 6.80 26.62
C GLU A 113 4.14 6.61 25.14
N PRO A 114 5.11 6.45 24.23
CA PRO A 114 4.83 6.27 22.81
C PRO A 114 4.13 4.93 22.54
N ASP A 115 3.16 4.96 21.63
CA ASP A 115 2.48 3.75 21.17
C ASP A 115 3.39 2.87 20.30
N VAL A 116 3.23 1.56 20.45
CA VAL A 116 3.81 0.58 19.53
C VAL A 116 2.83 0.34 18.38
N PRO A 117 3.23 0.49 17.10
CA PRO A 117 2.35 0.21 15.97
C PRO A 117 1.75 -1.20 16.03
N GLY A 118 0.41 -1.25 16.08
CA GLY A 118 -0.40 -2.45 16.20
C GLY A 118 -1.14 -2.84 14.92
N PRO A 119 -1.97 -3.90 14.97
CA PRO A 119 -2.78 -4.37 13.85
C PRO A 119 -3.94 -3.42 13.52
N LEU A 120 -4.30 -3.39 12.24
CA LEU A 120 -5.60 -2.89 11.79
C LEU A 120 -6.70 -3.97 11.93
N PRO A 121 -8.00 -3.60 11.84
CA PRO A 121 -9.09 -4.58 11.92
C PRO A 121 -8.90 -5.80 11.01
N GLY A 122 -9.05 -6.99 11.59
CA GLY A 122 -8.91 -8.27 10.88
C GLY A 122 -7.47 -8.74 10.67
N GLU A 123 -6.47 -8.00 11.15
CA GLU A 123 -5.07 -8.41 11.11
C GLU A 123 -4.65 -9.10 12.40
N LYS A 124 -3.81 -10.15 12.27
CA LYS A 124 -3.18 -10.80 13.42
C LYS A 124 -2.01 -9.97 13.97
N THR A 125 -1.32 -9.26 13.09
CA THR A 125 -0.14 -8.43 13.38
C THR A 125 -0.20 -7.18 12.52
N GLY A 126 0.28 -6.03 13.04
CA GLY A 126 0.37 -4.80 12.24
C GLY A 126 1.42 -4.85 11.15
N ALA A 127 2.48 -5.63 11.37
CA ALA A 127 3.59 -5.77 10.44
C ALA A 127 3.26 -6.81 9.35
N ARG A 128 3.08 -6.35 8.11
CA ARG A 128 2.79 -7.23 6.97
C ARG A 128 3.12 -6.60 5.61
N PRO A 129 3.39 -7.41 4.57
CA PRO A 129 3.44 -6.92 3.21
C PRO A 129 2.03 -6.60 2.70
N LEU A 130 1.92 -5.66 1.77
CA LEU A 130 0.70 -5.38 1.03
C LEU A 130 0.74 -6.18 -0.28
N HIS A 131 -0.16 -7.15 -0.44
CA HIS A 131 -0.10 -8.12 -1.53
C HIS A 131 -1.49 -8.43 -2.09
N TYR A 132 -1.77 -7.89 -3.28
CA TYR A 132 -3.09 -7.94 -3.91
C TYR A 132 -3.73 -9.33 -3.97
N PRO A 133 -3.03 -10.41 -4.39
CA PRO A 133 -3.62 -11.74 -4.48
C PRO A 133 -4.15 -12.30 -3.15
N THR A 134 -3.57 -11.89 -2.02
CA THR A 134 -4.00 -12.37 -0.69
C THR A 134 -4.86 -11.37 0.07
N ASP A 135 -4.76 -10.10 -0.26
CA ASP A 135 -5.45 -9.03 0.47
C ASP A 135 -6.77 -8.65 -0.19
N VAL A 136 -6.79 -8.60 -1.53
CA VAL A 136 -7.84 -7.92 -2.28
C VAL A 136 -8.61 -8.87 -3.19
N GLN A 137 -7.92 -9.74 -3.93
CA GLN A 137 -8.61 -10.71 -4.79
C GLN A 137 -9.65 -11.56 -4.05
N PRO A 138 -9.41 -12.06 -2.81
CA PRO A 138 -10.42 -12.83 -2.10
C PRO A 138 -11.70 -12.05 -1.79
N VAL A 139 -11.61 -10.72 -1.64
CA VAL A 139 -12.78 -9.85 -1.45
C VAL A 139 -13.60 -9.81 -2.74
N TRP A 140 -12.95 -9.69 -3.89
CA TRP A 140 -13.64 -9.72 -5.18
C TRP A 140 -14.25 -11.08 -5.47
N ASP A 141 -13.55 -12.16 -5.15
CA ASP A 141 -14.05 -13.53 -5.34
C ASP A 141 -15.33 -13.77 -4.52
N ALA A 142 -15.36 -13.26 -3.28
CA ALA A 142 -16.51 -13.40 -2.39
C ALA A 142 -17.71 -12.55 -2.83
N HIS A 143 -17.48 -11.31 -3.25
CA HIS A 143 -18.55 -10.30 -3.34
C HIS A 143 -18.84 -9.80 -4.75
N CYS A 144 -17.92 -9.93 -5.70
CA CYS A 144 -17.99 -9.21 -6.98
C CYS A 144 -17.97 -10.12 -8.20
N VAL A 145 -17.21 -11.22 -8.18
CA VAL A 145 -17.00 -12.12 -9.33
C VAL A 145 -18.31 -12.74 -9.85
N LYS A 146 -19.33 -12.89 -9.00
CA LYS A 146 -20.66 -13.40 -9.41
C LYS A 146 -21.31 -12.57 -10.52
N CYS A 147 -21.12 -11.25 -10.51
CA CYS A 147 -21.68 -10.32 -11.51
C CYS A 147 -20.61 -9.77 -12.47
N HIS A 148 -19.35 -9.76 -12.02
CA HIS A 148 -18.19 -9.27 -12.75
C HIS A 148 -17.18 -10.39 -13.03
N GLY A 149 -17.59 -11.53 -13.55
CA GLY A 149 -16.71 -12.65 -13.86
C GLY A 149 -17.32 -13.73 -14.76
N GLY A 150 -16.45 -14.49 -15.44
CA GLY A 150 -16.85 -15.60 -16.32
C GLY A 150 -17.73 -15.12 -17.48
N GLU A 151 -18.91 -15.72 -17.62
CA GLU A 151 -19.89 -15.37 -18.66
C GLU A 151 -20.67 -14.07 -18.37
N LYS A 152 -20.56 -13.53 -17.14
CA LYS A 152 -21.23 -12.28 -16.74
C LYS A 152 -20.19 -11.21 -16.45
N THR A 153 -20.08 -10.23 -17.32
CA THR A 153 -19.20 -9.07 -17.15
C THR A 153 -20.05 -7.81 -17.10
N GLU A 154 -20.88 -7.67 -16.07
CA GLU A 154 -21.69 -6.46 -15.90
C GLU A 154 -20.78 -5.22 -15.87
N GLY A 155 -21.21 -4.13 -16.52
CA GLY A 155 -20.36 -2.94 -16.72
C GLY A 155 -19.10 -3.21 -17.55
N GLU A 156 -19.10 -4.31 -18.32
CA GLU A 156 -17.96 -4.82 -19.10
C GLU A 156 -16.72 -5.11 -18.25
N LEU A 157 -16.89 -5.31 -16.94
CA LEU A 157 -15.79 -5.45 -15.97
C LEU A 157 -15.60 -6.91 -15.59
N ASN A 158 -14.35 -7.39 -15.65
CA ASN A 158 -13.97 -8.73 -15.21
C ASN A 158 -13.03 -8.66 -13.99
N LEU A 159 -13.54 -9.05 -12.83
CA LEU A 159 -12.87 -9.05 -11.53
C LEU A 159 -12.36 -10.43 -11.11
N THR A 160 -12.23 -11.38 -12.04
CA THR A 160 -11.65 -12.70 -11.73
C THR A 160 -10.16 -12.62 -11.41
N GLY A 161 -9.71 -13.55 -10.57
CA GLY A 161 -8.29 -13.77 -10.26
C GLY A 161 -7.51 -14.51 -11.36
N GLU A 162 -8.05 -14.62 -12.59
CA GLU A 162 -7.39 -15.29 -13.72
C GLU A 162 -6.00 -14.69 -13.94
N LEU A 163 -4.96 -15.52 -13.95
CA LEU A 163 -3.59 -15.06 -14.12
C LEU A 163 -3.37 -14.53 -15.55
N THR A 164 -2.81 -13.34 -15.64
CA THR A 164 -2.34 -12.75 -16.90
C THR A 164 -0.83 -12.89 -16.99
N THR A 165 -0.21 -12.32 -18.03
CA THR A 165 1.25 -12.33 -18.22
C THR A 165 2.01 -11.98 -16.95
N HIS A 166 1.61 -10.92 -16.24
CA HIS A 166 2.34 -10.44 -15.05
C HIS A 166 1.48 -10.23 -13.82
N PHE A 167 0.15 -10.27 -13.91
CA PHE A 167 -0.76 -9.96 -12.81
C PHE A 167 -1.96 -10.91 -12.84
N CYS A 168 -3.14 -10.42 -12.48
CA CYS A 168 -4.41 -11.08 -12.73
C CYS A 168 -5.40 -10.11 -13.39
N ARG A 169 -6.47 -10.67 -13.96
CA ARG A 169 -7.46 -9.95 -14.77
C ARG A 169 -8.08 -8.78 -14.03
N SER A 170 -8.58 -9.02 -12.82
CA SER A 170 -9.17 -8.00 -11.94
C SER A 170 -8.26 -6.79 -11.71
N TYR A 171 -7.00 -7.01 -11.39
CA TYR A 171 -6.04 -5.94 -11.14
C TYR A 171 -5.82 -5.11 -12.40
N GLU A 172 -5.61 -5.77 -13.54
CA GLU A 172 -5.41 -5.07 -14.82
C GLU A 172 -6.64 -4.23 -15.20
N GLU A 173 -7.85 -4.79 -15.09
CA GLU A 173 -9.10 -4.07 -15.36
C GLU A 173 -9.29 -2.84 -14.46
N LEU A 174 -9.08 -2.98 -13.15
CA LEU A 174 -9.22 -1.87 -12.20
C LEU A 174 -8.21 -0.74 -12.48
N MET A 175 -6.98 -1.10 -12.84
CA MET A 175 -5.91 -0.15 -13.15
C MET A 175 -6.12 0.52 -14.52
N ASP A 176 -6.45 -0.25 -15.56
CA ASP A 176 -6.62 0.27 -16.92
C ASP A 176 -7.85 1.18 -17.05
N ARG A 177 -8.93 0.87 -16.31
CA ARG A 177 -10.13 1.72 -16.20
C ARG A 177 -9.96 2.91 -15.27
N ARG A 178 -8.79 3.05 -14.61
CA ARG A 178 -8.47 4.13 -13.68
C ARG A 178 -9.53 4.28 -12.58
N LEU A 179 -9.96 3.16 -12.01
CA LEU A 179 -10.89 3.15 -10.87
C LEU A 179 -10.20 3.52 -9.56
N LEU A 180 -8.87 3.45 -9.53
CA LEU A 180 -8.03 3.94 -8.46
C LEU A 180 -7.41 5.29 -8.84
N SER A 181 -7.36 6.21 -7.89
CA SER A 181 -6.55 7.43 -8.00
C SER A 181 -5.13 7.12 -7.55
N VAL A 182 -4.26 6.83 -8.52
CA VAL A 182 -2.86 6.51 -8.28
C VAL A 182 -1.94 7.65 -8.73
N ILE A 183 -0.84 7.83 -8.01
CA ILE A 183 0.29 8.61 -8.48
C ILE A 183 1.15 7.74 -9.39
N GLY A 184 1.36 8.17 -10.63
CA GLY A 184 2.35 7.55 -11.50
C GLY A 184 3.76 7.91 -11.03
N GLU A 185 4.44 6.96 -10.38
CA GLU A 185 5.84 7.13 -9.94
C GLU A 185 6.83 6.67 -11.01
N ILE A 186 6.36 5.88 -11.98
CA ILE A 186 7.15 5.29 -13.07
C ILE A 186 7.32 6.25 -14.25
N TYR A 187 6.31 7.07 -14.52
CA TYR A 187 6.36 8.14 -15.51
C TYR A 187 6.32 9.48 -14.79
N PRO A 188 7.46 10.06 -14.41
CA PRO A 188 7.46 11.37 -13.77
C PRO A 188 6.94 12.39 -14.77
N LYS A 189 5.65 12.71 -14.67
CA LYS A 189 5.15 13.99 -15.20
C LYS A 189 5.82 15.06 -14.33
N ALA A 190 6.66 15.90 -14.93
CA ALA A 190 7.17 17.08 -14.25
C ALA A 190 5.99 17.81 -13.57
N GLY A 191 6.06 18.03 -12.25
CA GLY A 191 5.03 18.73 -11.48
C GLY A 191 4.30 17.93 -10.39
N ASN A 192 4.55 16.63 -10.20
CA ASN A 192 3.94 15.87 -9.08
C ASN A 192 4.78 15.85 -7.78
N ASN A 193 5.61 16.87 -7.57
CA ASN A 193 6.49 17.02 -6.40
C ASN A 193 6.04 18.13 -5.44
N HIS A 194 4.98 18.87 -5.77
CA HIS A 194 4.41 19.90 -4.90
C HIS A 194 3.44 19.31 -3.89
N TYR A 195 3.39 19.86 -2.67
CA TYR A 195 2.42 19.49 -1.65
C TYR A 195 1.00 19.33 -2.23
N LEU A 196 0.33 18.24 -1.85
CA LEU A 196 -1.07 18.00 -2.20
C LEU A 196 -1.92 18.13 -0.94
N PRO A 197 -3.06 18.84 -0.98
CA PRO A 197 -3.97 18.93 0.16
C PRO A 197 -4.49 17.55 0.60
N PRO A 198 -4.97 17.43 1.85
CA PRO A 198 -5.66 16.22 2.32
C PRO A 198 -6.78 15.78 1.36
N TYR A 199 -7.06 14.48 1.34
CA TYR A 199 -8.08 13.82 0.49
C TYR A 199 -7.82 13.86 -1.03
N THR A 200 -6.67 14.37 -1.48
CA THR A 200 -6.34 14.42 -2.91
C THR A 200 -6.01 13.05 -3.51
N LEU A 201 -5.60 12.09 -2.68
CA LEU A 201 -5.08 10.78 -3.09
C LEU A 201 -5.75 9.63 -2.36
N GLY A 202 -5.44 8.41 -2.80
CA GLY A 202 -5.83 7.19 -2.10
C GLY A 202 -7.33 6.96 -2.14
N SER A 203 -7.85 6.46 -1.02
CA SER A 203 -9.21 5.95 -0.89
C SER A 203 -10.26 7.02 -1.19
N HIS A 204 -10.12 8.22 -0.63
CA HIS A 204 -11.09 9.32 -0.84
C HIS A 204 -11.13 9.83 -2.28
N ALA A 205 -10.03 9.70 -3.03
CA ALA A 205 -9.97 10.12 -4.43
C ALA A 205 -10.34 9.01 -5.43
N SER A 206 -10.50 7.77 -4.96
CA SER A 206 -10.69 6.61 -5.83
C SER A 206 -12.16 6.32 -6.11
N LYS A 207 -12.52 6.23 -7.41
CA LYS A 207 -13.89 5.91 -7.87
C LYS A 207 -14.38 4.57 -7.34
N LEU A 208 -13.47 3.58 -7.24
CA LEU A 208 -13.78 2.27 -6.67
C LEU A 208 -14.30 2.40 -5.23
N ILE A 209 -13.57 3.12 -4.38
CA ILE A 209 -13.95 3.32 -2.98
C ILE A 209 -15.23 4.16 -2.88
N GLU A 210 -15.42 5.15 -3.75
CA GLU A 210 -16.66 5.92 -3.80
C GLU A 210 -17.88 5.02 -4.08
N ILE A 211 -17.78 4.09 -5.03
CA ILE A 211 -18.84 3.13 -5.34
C ILE A 211 -19.10 2.23 -4.13
N LEU A 212 -18.05 1.65 -3.54
CA LEU A 212 -18.20 0.75 -2.39
C LEU A 212 -18.80 1.48 -1.18
N ARG A 213 -18.42 2.74 -0.94
CA ARG A 213 -18.94 3.56 0.16
C ARG A 213 -20.41 3.95 -0.01
N LYS A 214 -20.86 4.17 -1.25
CA LYS A 214 -22.29 4.41 -1.56
C LYS A 214 -23.14 3.16 -1.46
N GLY A 215 -22.51 1.98 -1.38
CA GLY A 215 -23.16 0.68 -1.49
C GLY A 215 -23.29 0.24 -2.94
N HIS A 216 -23.26 -1.07 -3.15
CA HIS A 216 -23.42 -1.68 -4.47
C HIS A 216 -24.34 -2.90 -4.37
N TYR A 217 -25.64 -2.67 -4.61
CA TYR A 217 -26.70 -3.66 -4.41
C TYR A 217 -26.70 -4.21 -2.97
N GLU A 218 -26.65 -5.54 -2.82
CA GLU A 218 -26.68 -6.25 -1.53
C GLU A 218 -25.28 -6.58 -1.01
N VAL A 219 -24.21 -6.02 -1.61
CA VAL A 219 -22.84 -6.27 -1.17
C VAL A 219 -22.53 -5.45 0.08
N GLU A 220 -22.16 -6.15 1.15
CA GLU A 220 -21.66 -5.57 2.40
C GLU A 220 -20.29 -6.16 2.72
N LEU A 221 -19.27 -5.30 2.78
CA LEU A 221 -17.93 -5.71 3.21
C LEU A 221 -17.84 -5.69 4.72
N SER A 222 -17.24 -6.73 5.31
CA SER A 222 -16.84 -6.69 6.71
C SER A 222 -15.79 -5.59 6.94
N PRO A 223 -15.63 -5.09 8.18
CA PRO A 223 -14.59 -4.10 8.49
C PRO A 223 -13.19 -4.55 8.07
N ALA A 224 -12.88 -5.84 8.22
CA ALA A 224 -11.59 -6.41 7.82
C ALA A 224 -11.37 -6.38 6.29
N GLU A 225 -12.40 -6.69 5.50
CA GLU A 225 -12.33 -6.65 4.03
C GLU A 225 -12.23 -5.20 3.53
N TRP A 226 -13.00 -4.30 4.11
CA TRP A 226 -12.95 -2.87 3.82
C TRP A 226 -11.54 -2.31 4.02
N VAL A 227 -10.94 -2.56 5.20
CA VAL A 227 -9.58 -2.11 5.52
C VAL A 227 -8.55 -2.68 4.55
N ARG A 228 -8.66 -3.95 4.13
CA ARG A 228 -7.73 -4.53 3.14
C ARG A 228 -7.80 -3.82 1.79
N VAL A 229 -9.01 -3.53 1.32
CA VAL A 229 -9.21 -2.80 0.05
C VAL A 229 -8.67 -1.36 0.18
N CYS A 230 -9.00 -0.64 1.24
CA CYS A 230 -8.49 0.71 1.49
C CYS A 230 -6.97 0.73 1.60
N ALA A 231 -6.36 -0.15 2.40
CA ALA A 231 -4.90 -0.24 2.53
C ALA A 231 -4.21 -0.51 1.19
N TRP A 232 -4.81 -1.34 0.32
CA TRP A 232 -4.29 -1.55 -1.03
C TRP A 232 -4.39 -0.30 -1.91
N VAL A 233 -5.55 0.36 -1.94
CA VAL A 233 -5.72 1.63 -2.69
C VAL A 233 -4.72 2.67 -2.17
N ASP A 234 -4.60 2.80 -0.86
CA ASP A 234 -3.72 3.73 -0.17
C ASP A 234 -2.24 3.34 -0.31
N SER A 235 -1.92 2.11 -0.70
CA SER A 235 -0.56 1.69 -1.10
C SER A 235 -0.15 2.18 -2.50
N ASN A 236 -1.00 2.97 -3.17
CA ASN A 236 -0.86 3.34 -4.57
C ASN A 236 -1.01 2.13 -5.52
N GLY A 237 -1.95 1.23 -5.21
CA GLY A 237 -2.30 0.10 -6.08
C GLY A 237 -1.19 -0.93 -6.26
N GLN A 238 -0.39 -1.21 -5.23
CA GLN A 238 0.66 -2.24 -5.30
C GLN A 238 0.07 -3.64 -5.54
N TYR A 239 0.71 -4.45 -6.39
CA TYR A 239 0.30 -5.83 -6.63
C TYR A 239 1.13 -6.84 -5.83
N TYR A 240 2.45 -6.82 -6.01
CA TYR A 240 3.36 -7.73 -5.32
C TYR A 240 3.89 -7.12 -4.03
N GLY A 241 3.74 -7.86 -2.92
CA GLY A 241 4.35 -7.50 -1.65
C GLY A 241 5.84 -7.87 -1.54
N THR A 242 6.53 -8.10 -2.65
CA THR A 242 7.94 -8.48 -2.69
C THR A 242 8.57 -8.25 -4.06
N TYR A 243 9.84 -7.89 -4.06
CA TYR A 243 10.69 -7.82 -5.25
C TYR A 243 11.17 -9.20 -5.75
N TYR A 244 10.96 -10.27 -4.98
CA TYR A 244 11.44 -11.61 -5.30
C TYR A 244 10.39 -12.45 -6.03
N GLY A 245 10.84 -13.57 -6.58
CA GLY A 245 10.01 -14.48 -7.36
C GLY A 245 10.03 -14.24 -8.87
N ARG A 246 9.54 -15.22 -9.61
CA ARG A 246 9.26 -15.16 -11.05
C ARG A 246 7.83 -14.66 -11.24
N LYS A 247 7.65 -13.66 -12.10
CA LYS A 247 6.36 -12.96 -12.22
C LYS A 247 5.65 -13.23 -13.54
N HIS A 248 6.42 -13.55 -14.59
CA HIS A 248 5.87 -13.90 -15.90
C HIS A 248 5.16 -15.28 -15.87
N ILE A 249 3.95 -15.35 -16.43
CA ILE A 249 3.07 -16.54 -16.40
C ILE A 249 3.71 -17.82 -16.94
N LYS A 250 4.57 -17.72 -17.96
CA LYS A 250 5.35 -18.87 -18.48
C LYS A 250 6.14 -19.66 -17.41
N HIS A 251 6.37 -19.07 -16.23
CA HIS A 251 7.03 -19.73 -15.11
C HIS A 251 6.04 -20.34 -14.10
N GLU A 252 4.76 -20.48 -14.42
CA GLU A 252 3.72 -20.93 -13.48
C GLU A 252 4.01 -22.27 -12.78
N ALA A 253 4.72 -23.18 -13.47
CA ALA A 253 5.13 -24.46 -12.91
C ALA A 253 6.37 -24.36 -12.01
N HIS A 254 7.02 -23.20 -11.92
CA HIS A 254 8.24 -23.01 -11.14
C HIS A 254 7.91 -22.78 -9.65
N PRO A 255 8.63 -23.40 -8.69
CA PRO A 255 8.35 -23.27 -7.26
C PRO A 255 8.37 -21.82 -6.72
N ASN A 256 9.19 -20.97 -7.33
CA ASN A 256 9.31 -19.54 -7.00
C ASN A 256 8.44 -18.62 -7.88
N PHE A 257 7.40 -19.13 -8.51
CA PHE A 257 6.42 -18.32 -9.23
C PHE A 257 5.53 -17.56 -8.25
N ARG A 258 5.52 -16.22 -8.38
CA ARG A 258 4.67 -15.28 -7.63
C ARG A 258 4.49 -15.67 -6.15
N PRO A 259 5.60 -15.79 -5.39
CA PRO A 259 5.55 -16.28 -4.01
C PRO A 259 4.74 -15.34 -3.13
N VAL A 260 4.02 -15.93 -2.17
CA VAL A 260 3.33 -15.18 -1.11
C VAL A 260 4.38 -14.68 -0.10
N PRO A 261 4.55 -13.36 0.07
CA PRO A 261 5.60 -12.82 0.92
C PRO A 261 5.22 -12.85 2.40
N THR A 262 6.22 -13.07 3.26
CA THR A 262 6.16 -12.71 4.67
C THR A 262 6.68 -11.28 4.86
N PHE A 263 6.46 -10.68 6.03
CA PHE A 263 6.99 -9.34 6.34
C PHE A 263 8.52 -9.28 6.22
N GLU A 264 9.21 -10.31 6.73
CA GLU A 264 10.67 -10.41 6.63
C GLU A 264 11.14 -10.57 5.18
N ASN A 265 10.50 -11.45 4.39
CA ASN A 265 10.89 -11.67 3.00
C ASN A 265 10.64 -10.43 2.11
N ALA A 266 9.64 -9.62 2.43
CA ALA A 266 9.38 -8.37 1.73
C ALA A 266 10.50 -7.34 1.95
N ARG A 267 11.18 -7.39 3.10
CA ARG A 267 12.22 -6.45 3.54
C ARG A 267 13.64 -7.01 3.39
N ALA A 268 13.76 -8.27 2.96
CA ALA A 268 15.04 -8.94 2.82
C ALA A 268 15.91 -8.24 1.77
N THR A 269 17.21 -8.12 2.07
CA THR A 269 18.21 -7.58 1.14
C THR A 269 18.87 -8.67 0.30
N VAL A 270 18.61 -9.94 0.64
CA VAL A 270 19.05 -11.15 -0.06
C VAL A 270 17.85 -11.95 -0.51
N ALA A 271 18.01 -12.74 -1.58
CA ALA A 271 16.92 -13.58 -2.05
C ALA A 271 16.51 -14.59 -0.95
N PRO A 272 15.21 -14.71 -0.64
CA PRO A 272 14.74 -15.63 0.40
C PRO A 272 14.79 -17.11 -0.03
N VAL A 273 15.10 -17.36 -1.30
CA VAL A 273 15.30 -18.71 -1.86
C VAL A 273 16.67 -18.80 -2.52
N PRO A 274 17.32 -19.98 -2.51
CA PRO A 274 18.63 -20.16 -3.13
C PRO A 274 18.56 -20.06 -4.67
N ASP A 275 19.70 -19.84 -5.32
CA ASP A 275 19.77 -19.51 -6.76
C ASP A 275 19.21 -20.61 -7.69
N ASP A 276 19.31 -21.89 -7.31
CA ASP A 276 18.74 -23.04 -8.02
C ASP A 276 17.20 -23.06 -8.00
N GLN A 277 16.61 -22.41 -7.01
CA GLN A 277 15.16 -22.24 -6.84
C GLN A 277 14.69 -20.82 -7.20
N ARG A 278 15.57 -19.97 -7.72
CA ARG A 278 15.31 -18.52 -7.86
C ARG A 278 14.63 -18.11 -9.15
#